data_AF-Q1QH26-F1
#
_entry.id   AF-Q1QH26-F1
#
_cell.length_a   1.000
_cell.length_b   1.000
_cell.length_c   1.000
_cell.angle_alpha   90.00
_cell.angle_beta   90.00
_cell.angle_gamma   90.00
#
_symmetry.space_group_name_H-M   'P 1'
#
loop_
_entity.id
_entity.type
_entity.pdbx_description
1 polymer ?
#
loop_
_entity_poly.entity_id
_entity_poly.type
_entity_poly.pdbx_seq_one_letter_code
_entity_poly.pdbx_strand_id
1 'polypeptide(L)'
;MRPKTFLHLAALALTALSLSGCANLERHNPSAVSQTDDDAYCQAHGGPQGSAAYTACRKDRDVAATRSDRMERTHRDLAERMLNGQ
;
A
#
# COMPACT_ATOMS: atom_id res chain seq x y z
N MET A 1 -11.20 -4.94 -43.68
CA MET A 1 -10.08 -4.98 -42.70
C MET A 1 -9.81 -6.45 -42.38
N ARG A 2 -8.56 -6.91 -42.45
CA ARG A 2 -8.21 -8.34 -42.35
C ARG A 2 -8.48 -8.84 -40.90
N PRO A 3 -9.11 -10.01 -40.69
CA PRO A 3 -9.46 -10.50 -39.36
C PRO A 3 -8.24 -10.67 -38.44
N LYS A 4 -7.06 -10.91 -39.03
CA LYS A 4 -5.78 -11.02 -38.32
C LYS A 4 -5.37 -9.72 -37.60
N THR A 5 -5.58 -8.55 -38.22
CA THR A 5 -5.23 -7.26 -37.59
C THR A 5 -6.15 -6.93 -36.43
N PHE A 6 -7.43 -7.34 -36.52
CA PHE A 6 -8.38 -7.16 -35.42
C PHE A 6 -8.03 -8.04 -34.21
N LEU A 7 -7.60 -9.28 -34.47
CA LEU A 7 -7.14 -10.20 -33.42
C LEU A 7 -5.89 -9.68 -32.69
N HIS A 8 -4.93 -9.12 -33.43
CA HIS A 8 -3.73 -8.51 -32.85
C HIS A 8 -4.05 -7.28 -31.99
N LEU A 9 -4.96 -6.42 -32.44
CA LEU A 9 -5.41 -5.25 -31.68
C LEU A 9 -6.14 -5.66 -30.40
N ALA A 10 -7.01 -6.67 -30.46
CA ALA A 10 -7.71 -7.19 -29.29
C ALA A 10 -6.75 -7.81 -28.27
N ALA A 11 -5.74 -8.58 -28.72
CA ALA A 11 -4.72 -9.13 -27.84
C ALA A 11 -3.91 -8.03 -27.15
N LEU A 12 -3.49 -7.00 -27.89
CA LEU A 12 -2.79 -5.83 -27.35
C LEU A 12 -3.63 -5.10 -26.30
N ALA A 13 -4.91 -4.87 -26.58
CA ALA A 13 -5.83 -4.22 -25.64
C ALA A 13 -5.96 -5.02 -24.33
N LEU A 14 -6.15 -6.35 -24.41
CA LEU A 14 -6.21 -7.19 -23.21
C LEU A 14 -4.92 -7.11 -22.38
N THR A 15 -3.75 -7.16 -23.03
CA THR A 15 -2.47 -7.06 -22.31
C THR A 15 -2.27 -5.70 -21.66
N ALA A 16 -2.74 -4.61 -22.28
CA ALA A 16 -2.63 -3.27 -21.71
C ALA A 16 -3.56 -3.09 -20.50
N LEU A 17 -4.77 -3.65 -20.55
CA LEU A 17 -5.71 -3.62 -19.43
C LEU A 17 -5.27 -4.48 -18.25
N SER A 18 -4.68 -5.66 -18.50
CA SER A 18 -4.17 -6.50 -17.41
C SER A 18 -2.97 -5.86 -16.72
N LEU A 19 -2.05 -5.26 -17.48
CA LEU A 19 -0.87 -4.59 -16.93
C LEU A 19 -1.22 -3.34 -16.13
N SER A 20 -2.24 -2.58 -16.55
CA SER A 20 -2.71 -1.40 -15.80
C SER A 20 -3.38 -1.78 -14.47
N GLY A 21 -4.06 -2.92 -14.42
CA GLY A 21 -4.61 -3.48 -13.18
C GLY A 21 -3.53 -3.81 -12.16
N CYS A 22 -2.43 -4.45 -12.60
CA CYS A 22 -1.31 -4.79 -11.72
C CYS A 22 -0.59 -3.55 -11.16
N ALA A 23 -0.43 -2.48 -11.95
CA ALA A 23 0.22 -1.24 -11.51
C ALA A 23 -0.60 -0.43 -10.47
N ASN A 24 -1.87 -0.76 -10.29
CA ASN A 24 -2.74 -0.13 -9.30
C ASN A 24 -2.55 -0.75 -7.90
N LEU A 25 -2.25 -2.05 -7.84
CA LEU A 25 -2.08 -2.80 -6.58
C LEU A 25 -0.96 -2.23 -5.69
N GLU A 26 0.14 -1.76 -6.28
CA GLU A 26 1.27 -1.17 -5.54
C GLU A 26 0.88 0.12 -4.79
N ARG A 27 -0.07 0.90 -5.34
CA ARG A 27 -0.42 2.23 -4.77
C ARG A 27 -1.36 2.14 -3.58
N HIS A 28 -2.06 1.03 -3.44
CA HIS A 28 -3.09 0.80 -2.43
C HIS A 28 -2.70 -0.29 -1.43
N ASN A 29 -1.40 -0.55 -1.24
CA ASN A 29 -0.94 -1.37 -0.14
C ASN A 29 -0.53 -0.48 1.05
N PRO A 30 -1.47 -0.08 1.93
CA PRO A 30 -1.14 0.69 3.12
C PRO A 30 -0.17 -0.07 4.05
N SER A 31 -0.05 -1.39 3.91
CA SER A 31 0.84 -2.25 4.69
C SER A 31 2.31 -2.15 4.26
N ALA A 32 2.62 -1.61 3.07
CA ALA A 32 4.01 -1.42 2.63
C ALA A 32 4.78 -0.45 3.55
N VAL A 33 4.08 0.48 4.18
CA VAL A 33 4.64 1.45 5.14
C VAL A 33 5.03 0.79 6.47
N SER A 34 4.51 -0.41 6.76
CA SER A 34 4.76 -1.18 7.99
C SER A 34 5.89 -2.21 7.86
N GLN A 35 6.42 -2.44 6.65
CA GLN A 35 7.42 -3.49 6.41
C GLN A 35 8.87 -3.00 6.48
N THR A 36 9.09 -1.68 6.57
CA THR A 36 10.44 -1.11 6.65
C THR A 36 10.86 -1.08 8.12
N ASP A 37 12.07 -1.57 8.43
CA ASP A 37 12.64 -1.47 9.77
C ASP A 37 12.76 0.02 10.18
N ASP A 38 11.87 0.44 11.08
CA ASP A 38 11.79 1.83 11.55
C ASP A 38 13.10 2.29 12.21
N ASP A 39 13.87 1.39 12.82
CA ASP A 39 15.16 1.72 13.42
C ASP A 39 16.21 2.00 12.35
N ALA A 40 16.31 1.16 11.32
CA ALA A 40 17.19 1.40 10.18
C ALA A 40 16.79 2.69 9.44
N TYR A 41 15.48 2.92 9.25
CA TYR A 41 14.98 4.14 8.63
C TYR A 41 15.35 5.38 9.44
N CYS A 42 15.09 5.38 10.75
CA CYS A 42 15.35 6.53 11.59
C CYS A 42 16.84 6.76 11.87
N GLN A 43 17.69 5.72 11.83
CA GLN A 43 19.14 5.92 11.82
C GLN A 43 19.62 6.67 10.57
N ALA A 44 19.03 6.37 9.41
CA ALA A 44 19.41 7.02 8.15
C ALA A 44 18.87 8.46 8.01
N HIS A 45 17.68 8.75 8.55
CA HIS A 45 16.97 10.02 8.31
C HIS A 45 16.82 10.92 9.55
N GLY A 46 16.76 10.32 10.75
CA GLY A 46 16.60 11.01 12.04
C GLY A 46 17.93 11.23 12.77
N GLY A 47 19.04 10.72 12.23
CA GLY A 47 20.36 10.82 12.87
C GLY A 47 20.66 9.68 13.83
N PRO A 48 21.73 9.78 14.64
CA PRO A 48 22.18 8.68 15.48
C PRO A 48 21.14 8.31 16.54
N GLN A 49 21.11 7.03 16.92
CA GLN A 49 20.26 6.54 18.00
C GLN A 49 20.49 7.33 19.29
N GLY A 50 19.40 7.62 20.00
CA GLY A 50 19.43 8.43 21.23
C GLY A 50 19.46 9.95 21.02
N SER A 51 19.58 10.42 19.77
CA SER A 51 19.38 11.85 19.46
C SER A 51 17.89 12.23 19.52
N ALA A 52 17.60 13.49 19.82
CA ALA A 52 16.23 14.00 19.83
C ALA A 52 15.53 13.85 18.47
N ALA A 53 16.29 14.01 17.37
CA ALA A 53 15.78 13.85 16.01
C ALA A 53 15.44 12.38 15.70
N TYR A 54 16.25 11.42 16.16
CA TYR A 54 15.95 9.99 16.03
C TYR A 54 14.68 9.61 16.81
N THR A 55 14.53 10.09 18.05
CA THR A 55 13.33 9.84 18.87
C THR A 55 12.07 10.45 18.23
N ALA A 56 12.17 11.64 17.66
CA ALA A 56 11.05 12.26 16.93
C ALA A 56 10.65 11.42 15.71
N CYS A 57 11.63 10.96 14.91
CA CYS A 57 11.39 10.08 13.77
C CYS A 57 10.65 8.80 14.19
N ARG A 58 11.11 8.11 15.24
CA ARG A 58 10.47 6.87 15.71
C ARG A 58 9.03 7.12 16.14
N LYS A 59 8.77 8.22 16.84
CA LYS A 59 7.42 8.59 17.25
C LYS A 59 6.49 8.84 16.07
N ASP A 60 6.94 9.56 15.04
CA ASP A 60 6.12 9.84 13.86
C ASP A 60 5.80 8.56 13.09
N ARG A 61 6.77 7.64 12.99
CA ARG A 61 6.61 6.30 12.42
C ARG A 61 5.59 5.46 13.19
N ASP A 62 5.67 5.43 14.52
CA ASP A 62 4.74 4.70 15.39
C ASP A 62 3.30 5.25 15.27
N VAL A 63 3.14 6.57 15.14
CA VAL A 63 1.84 7.21 14.90
C VAL A 63 1.27 6.82 13.54
N ALA A 64 2.11 6.75 12.50
CA ALA A 64 1.69 6.30 11.18
C ALA A 64 1.21 4.83 11.21
N ALA A 65 1.94 3.94 11.90
CA ALA A 65 1.54 2.55 12.09
C ALA A 65 0.21 2.40 12.85
N THR A 66 0.02 3.20 13.91
CA THR A 66 -1.24 3.18 14.67
C THR A 66 -2.45 3.61 13.81
N ARG A 67 -2.24 4.54 12.87
CA ARG A 67 -3.29 4.99 11.94
C ARG A 67 -3.67 3.90 10.93
N SER A 68 -2.70 3.16 10.39
CA SER A 68 -2.98 2.02 9.51
C SER A 68 -3.76 0.93 10.24
N ASP A 69 -3.39 0.59 11.47
CA ASP A 69 -4.08 -0.42 12.27
C ASP A 69 -5.53 -0.04 12.61
N ARG A 70 -5.79 1.26 12.82
CA ARG A 70 -7.16 1.74 13.00
C ARG A 70 -7.97 1.60 11.71
N MET A 71 -7.40 1.94 10.56
CA MET A 71 -8.08 1.77 9.27
C MET A 71 -8.40 0.30 9.02
N GLU A 72 -7.44 -0.61 9.21
CA GLU A 72 -7.64 -2.05 9.05
C GLU A 72 -8.78 -2.57 9.95
N ARG A 73 -8.77 -2.19 11.24
CA ARG A 73 -9.88 -2.55 12.16
C ARG A 73 -11.23 -2.01 11.70
N THR A 74 -11.27 -0.79 11.17
CA THR A 74 -12.51 -0.18 10.67
C THR A 74 -13.01 -0.92 9.41
N HIS A 75 -12.10 -1.32 8.54
CA HIS A 75 -12.42 -2.10 7.34
C HIS A 75 -12.97 -3.49 7.73
N ARG A 76 -12.35 -4.15 8.71
CA ARG A 76 -12.82 -5.43 9.23
C ARG A 76 -14.20 -5.32 9.87
N ASP A 77 -14.41 -4.32 10.73
CA ASP A 77 -15.71 -4.06 11.38
C ASP A 77 -16.82 -3.77 10.35
N LEU A 78 -16.51 -2.98 9.31
CA LEU A 78 -17.45 -2.77 8.21
C LEU A 78 -17.76 -4.06 7.46
N ALA A 79 -16.76 -4.87 7.13
CA ALA A 79 -16.96 -6.16 6.47
C ALA A 79 -17.80 -7.12 7.32
N GLU A 80 -17.54 -7.17 8.64
CA GLU A 80 -18.34 -7.96 9.59
C GLU A 80 -19.79 -7.49 9.66
N ARG A 81 -20.06 -6.17 9.64
CA ARG A 81 -21.44 -5.66 9.56
C ARG A 81 -22.15 -6.07 8.27
N MET A 82 -21.49 -5.92 7.13
CA MET A 82 -22.07 -6.28 5.83
C MET A 82 -22.38 -7.78 5.72
N LEU A 83 -21.50 -8.64 6.25
CA LEU A 83 -21.71 -10.08 6.30
C LEU A 83 -22.90 -10.47 7.18
N ASN A 84 -23.12 -9.73 8.27
CA ASN A 84 -24.22 -9.97 9.20
C ASN A 84 -25.51 -9.21 8.83
N GLY A 85 -25.52 -8.47 7.71
CA GLY A 85 -26.69 -7.73 7.22
C GLY A 85 -27.10 -6.51 8.06
N GLN A 86 -26.14 -5.89 8.76
CA GLN A 86 -26.32 -4.68 9.57
C GLN A 86 -25.94 -3.40 8.83
#